data_AF-A0A521EKC8-F1
#
_entry.id   AF-A0A521EKC8-F1
#
_cell.length_a   1.000
_cell.length_b   1.000
_cell.length_c   1.000
_cell.angle_alpha   90.00
_cell.angle_beta   90.00
_cell.angle_gamma   90.00
#
_symmetry.space_group_name_H-M   'P 1'
#
loop_
_entity.id
_entity.type
_entity.pdbx_description
1 polymer ?
#
loop_
_entity_poly.entity_id
_entity_poly.type
_entity_poly.pdbx_seq_one_letter_code
_entity_poly.pdbx_strand_id
1 'polypeptide(L)' 'MEKSGKLNIAGPFLDDGDLRGIFIFNVTSIEEDKALVDQDPAVKSGRLSIDIHPWMSPKGVSLQ' A
#
# COMPACT_ATOMS: atom_id res chain seq x y z
N MET A 1 -6.49 -8.58 -1.37
CA MET A 1 -6.18 -7.25 -1.94
C MET A 1 -5.82 -7.35 -3.41
N GLU A 2 -4.89 -8.21 -3.82
CA GLU A 2 -4.51 -8.39 -5.24
C GLU A 2 -5.69 -8.74 -6.17
N LYS A 3 -6.59 -9.63 -5.76
CA LYS A 3 -7.76 -10.06 -6.58
C LYS A 3 -8.79 -8.98 -6.89
N SER A 4 -8.82 -7.85 -6.17
CA SER A 4 -9.80 -6.79 -6.44
C SER A 4 -9.34 -5.84 -7.55
N GLY A 5 -8.10 -5.94 -8.02
CA GLY A 5 -7.51 -5.02 -9.00
C GLY A 5 -7.26 -3.61 -8.46
N LYS A 6 -7.46 -3.39 -7.15
CA LYS A 6 -7.24 -2.08 -6.49
C LYS A 6 -5.81 -1.85 -6.06
N LEU A 7 -5.03 -2.91 -5.92
CA LEU A 7 -3.62 -2.84 -5.57
C LEU A 7 -2.79 -2.81 -6.86
N ASN A 8 -2.18 -1.67 -7.17
CA ASN A 8 -1.37 -1.50 -8.38
C ASN A 8 0.07 -1.94 -8.15
N ILE A 9 0.66 -1.57 -7.01
CA ILE A 9 2.05 -1.89 -6.66
C ILE A 9 2.10 -2.35 -5.21
N ALA A 10 2.84 -3.43 -4.96
CA ALA A 10 3.23 -3.84 -3.62
C ALA A 10 4.67 -4.36 -3.66
N GLY A 11 5.49 -3.95 -2.70
CA GLY A 11 6.86 -4.45 -2.62
C GLY A 11 7.55 -4.04 -1.32
N PRO A 12 8.55 -4.82 -0.88
CA PRO A 12 9.38 -4.45 0.26
C PRO A 12 10.34 -3.33 -0.13
N PHE A 13 10.71 -2.51 0.84
CA PHE A 13 11.95 -1.75 0.74
C PHE A 13 13.11 -2.73 0.93
N LEU A 14 14.19 -2.53 0.17
CA LEU A 14 15.36 -3.42 0.15
C LEU A 14 16.49 -2.91 1.05
N ASP A 15 16.29 -1.79 1.71
CA ASP A 15 17.18 -1.25 2.72
C ASP A 15 16.75 -1.71 4.13
N ASP A 16 17.59 -1.38 5.12
CA ASP A 16 17.36 -1.70 6.53
C ASP A 16 16.66 -0.55 7.29
N GLY A 17 15.82 0.23 6.58
CA GLY A 17 15.05 1.33 7.16
C GLY A 17 13.86 0.88 8.01
N ASP A 18 13.20 1.86 8.65
CA ASP A 18 12.00 1.63 9.45
C ASP A 18 10.80 1.20 8.58
N LEU A 19 10.74 1.70 7.35
CA LEU A 19 9.68 1.35 6.42
C LEU A 19 9.93 -0.05 5.84
N ARG A 20 8.92 -0.91 5.94
CA ARG A 20 9.05 -2.33 5.53
C ARG A 20 8.63 -2.60 4.09
N GLY A 21 7.92 -1.67 3.48
CA GLY A 21 7.44 -1.77 2.11
C GLY A 21 6.48 -0.66 1.76
N ILE A 22 6.02 -0.68 0.52
CA ILE A 22 5.04 0.25 -0.02
C ILE A 22 3.90 -0.50 -0.67
N PHE A 23 2.70 0.04 -0.51
CA PHE A 23 1.52 -0.34 -1.27
C PHE A 23 1.00 0.91 -1.97
N ILE A 24 0.68 0.78 -3.26
CA ILE A 24 0.01 1.83 -4.04
C ILE A 24 -1.33 1.28 -4.48
N PHE A 25 -2.38 1.91 -3.95
CA PHE A 25 -3.74 1.57 -4.26
C PHE A 25 -4.35 2.56 -5.24
N ASN A 26 -5.15 2.04 -6.17
CA ASN A 26 -6.00 2.82 -7.06
C ASN A 26 -7.43 2.81 -6.51
N VAL A 27 -7.65 3.65 -5.50
CA VAL A 27 -8.92 3.81 -4.77
C VAL A 27 -9.45 5.23 -4.93
N THR A 28 -10.74 5.41 -4.74
CA THR A 28 -11.39 6.73 -4.92
C THR A 28 -11.41 7.56 -3.63
N SER A 29 -11.07 6.97 -2.48
CA SER A 29 -11.00 7.66 -1.19
C SER A 29 -10.01 7.03 -0.21
N ILE A 30 -9.58 7.82 0.78
CA ILE A 30 -8.62 7.40 1.82
C ILE A 30 -9.27 6.37 2.77
N GLU A 31 -10.57 6.47 3.02
CA GLU A 31 -11.31 5.56 3.91
C GLU A 31 -11.33 4.14 3.34
N GLU A 32 -11.46 4.00 2.02
CA GLU A 32 -11.37 2.72 1.35
C GLU A 32 -9.96 2.12 1.51
N ASP A 33 -8.93 2.95 1.39
CA ASP A 33 -7.54 2.52 1.55
C ASP A 33 -7.27 2.01 2.97
N LYS A 34 -7.72 2.78 3.96
CA LYS A 34 -7.65 2.40 5.37
C LYS A 34 -8.37 1.08 5.63
N ALA A 35 -9.56 0.90 5.08
CA ALA A 35 -10.31 -0.35 5.24
C ALA A 35 -9.59 -1.55 4.61
N LEU A 36 -8.89 -1.37 3.49
CA LEU A 36 -8.10 -2.43 2.84
C LEU A 36 -6.87 -2.79 3.67
N VAL A 37 -6.16 -1.78 4.15
CA VAL A 37 -4.97 -1.93 4.98
C VAL A 37 -5.29 -2.55 6.35
N ASP A 38 -6.34 -2.10 7.01
CA ASP A 38 -6.76 -2.60 8.33
C ASP A 38 -7.16 -4.08 8.27
N GLN A 39 -7.45 -4.62 7.09
CA GLN A 39 -7.72 -6.04 6.88
C GLN A 39 -6.46 -6.90 6.73
N ASP A 40 -5.29 -6.29 6.53
CA ASP A 40 -4.02 -7.01 6.37
C ASP A 40 -3.63 -7.76 7.67
N PRO A 41 -3.32 -9.07 7.62
CA PRO A 41 -2.94 -9.83 8.80
C PRO A 41 -1.70 -9.28 9.55
N ALA A 42 -0.74 -8.69 8.85
CA ALA A 42 0.46 -8.10 9.46
C ALA A 42 0.14 -6.80 10.21
N VAL A 43 -0.83 -6.02 9.73
CA VAL A 43 -1.35 -4.84 10.43
C VAL A 43 -2.18 -5.26 11.64
N LYS A 44 -3.10 -6.21 11.48
CA LYS A 44 -3.94 -6.73 12.58
C LYS A 44 -3.13 -7.36 13.72
N SER A 45 -2.01 -7.99 13.40
CA SER A 45 -1.11 -8.58 14.41
C SER A 45 -0.18 -7.56 15.06
N GLY A 46 -0.23 -6.29 14.67
CA GLY A 46 0.65 -5.23 15.17
C GLY A 46 2.09 -5.34 14.69
N ARG A 47 2.37 -6.22 13.72
CA ARG A 47 3.71 -6.40 13.13
C ARG A 47 4.10 -5.21 12.26
N LEU A 48 3.12 -4.55 11.62
CA LEU A 48 3.33 -3.38 10.79
C LEU A 48 2.43 -2.22 11.26
N SER A 49 3.02 -1.04 11.38
CA SER A 49 2.29 0.24 11.40
C SER A 49 2.17 0.77 9.98
N ILE A 50 1.08 1.47 9.68
CA ILE A 50 0.84 2.02 8.34
C ILE A 50 0.77 3.53 8.43
N ASP A 51 1.41 4.17 7.46
CA ASP A 51 1.29 5.60 7.18
C ASP A 51 0.67 5.77 5.78
N ILE A 52 -0.40 6.56 5.68
CA ILE A 52 -1.21 6.69 4.46
C ILE A 52 -1.02 8.09 3.88
N HIS A 53 -0.58 8.15 2.63
CA HIS A 53 -0.36 9.39 1.89
C HIS A 53 -1.14 9.40 0.58
N PRO A 54 -1.92 10.46 0.28
CA PRO A 54 -2.45 10.64 -1.06
C PRO A 54 -1.28 10.87 -2.03
N TRP A 55 -1.26 10.10 -3.11
CA TRP A 55 -0.19 10.14 -4.10
C TRP A 55 -0.75 10.18 -5.52
N MET A 56 -0.07 10.94 -6.40
CA MET A 56 -0.42 11.05 -7.81
C MET A 56 0.80 10.69 -8.66
N SER A 57 0.61 9.76 -9.59
CA SER A 57 1.60 9.40 -10.60
C SER A 57 1.15 9.82 -12.01
N PRO A 58 2.07 10.20 -12.91
CA PRO A 58 1.73 10.38 -14.32
C PRO A 58 1.15 9.11 -14.93
N LYS A 59 0.32 9.25 -15.98
CA LYS A 59 -0.23 8.10 -16.69
C LYS A 59 0.88 7.35 -17.43
N GLY A 60 0.92 6.02 -17.29
CA GLY A 60 1.80 5.14 -18.05
C GLY A 60 3.20 4.92 -17.48
N VAL A 61 3.48 5.38 -16.26
CA VAL A 61 4.73 5.03 -15.57
C VAL A 61 4.64 3.62 -14.96
N SER A 62 5.75 2.89 -15.01
CA SER A 62 5.93 1.59 -14.36
C SER A 62 7.21 1.62 -13.53
N LEU A 63 7.23 0.88 -12.43
CA LEU A 63 8.48 0.59 -11.74
C LEU A 63 9.32 -0.36 -12.62
N GLN A 64 10.64 -0.17 -12.62
CA GLN A 64 11.59 -1.01 -13.37
C GLN A 64 11.94 -2.28 -12.61
#